data_AF-A0A932V104-F1
#
_entry.id   AF-A0A932V104-F1
#
_cell.length_a   1.000
_cell.length_b   1.000
_cell.length_c   1.000
_cell.angle_alpha   90.00
_cell.angle_beta   90.00
_cell.angle_gamma   90.00
#
_symmetry.space_group_name_H-M   'P 1'
#
loop_
_entity.id
_entity.type
_entity.pdbx_description
1 polymer ?
#
loop_
_entity_poly.entity_id
_entity_poly.type
_entity_poly.pdbx_seq_one_letter_code
_entity_poly.pdbx_strand_id
1 'polypeptide(L)' 'VLADEPTGNLDHAMAMRVMELLRAIHATGCTVVVATHDINLIRASWARTLLIKDKAVHEVRLTASPGERA' A
#
# COMPACT_ATOMS: atom_id res chain seq x y z
N VAL A 1 -0.44 -8.65 11.10
CA VAL A 1 -1.74 -7.98 10.83
C VAL A 1 -2.13 -8.19 9.39
N LEU A 2 -3.38 -8.55 9.12
CA LEU A 2 -3.98 -8.55 7.78
C LEU A 2 -5.04 -7.43 7.76
N ALA A 3 -4.94 -6.52 6.80
CA ALA A 3 -5.86 -5.40 6.64
C ALA A 3 -6.45 -5.43 5.23
N ASP A 4 -7.75 -5.68 5.13
CA ASP A 4 -8.48 -5.75 3.86
C ASP A 4 -9.22 -4.43 3.62
N GLU A 5 -8.83 -3.71 2.57
CA GLU A 5 -9.29 -2.37 2.23
C GLU A 5 -9.40 -1.39 3.43
N PRO A 6 -8.33 -1.22 4.24
CA PRO A 6 -8.40 -0.48 5.51
C PRO A 6 -8.65 1.03 5.36
N THR A 7 -8.51 1.55 4.15
CA THR A 7 -8.72 2.96 3.81
C THR A 7 -9.99 3.20 2.99
N GLY A 8 -10.82 2.16 2.82
CA GLY A 8 -12.10 2.29 2.12
C GLY A 8 -12.97 3.37 2.74
N ASN A 9 -13.57 4.22 1.90
CA ASN A 9 -14.46 5.32 2.30
C ASN A 9 -13.81 6.44 3.16
N LEU A 10 -12.47 6.48 3.25
CA LEU A 10 -11.74 7.58 3.89
C LEU A 10 -11.28 8.60 2.87
N ASP A 11 -11.17 9.86 3.29
CA ASP A 11 -10.42 10.86 2.51
C ASP A 11 -8.92 10.52 2.48
N HIS A 12 -8.22 11.13 1.53
CA HIS A 12 -6.80 10.86 1.29
C HIS A 12 -5.92 11.11 2.54
N ALA A 13 -6.21 12.16 3.32
CA ALA A 13 -5.41 12.50 4.50
C ALA A 13 -5.58 11.44 5.60
N MET A 14 -6.81 10.97 5.82
CA MET A 14 -7.09 9.89 6.77
C MET A 14 -6.53 8.55 6.30
N ALA A 15 -6.62 8.25 5.00
CA ALA A 15 -6.01 7.06 4.42
C ALA A 15 -4.49 7.01 4.67
N MET A 16 -3.78 8.12 4.48
CA MET A 16 -2.36 8.21 4.75
C MET A 16 -2.02 7.98 6.24
N ARG A 17 -2.84 8.49 7.16
CA ARG A 17 -2.66 8.24 8.61
C ARG A 17 -2.82 6.76 8.97
N VAL A 18 -3.79 6.08 8.36
CA VAL A 18 -3.98 4.63 8.55
C VAL A 18 -2.76 3.86 8.04
N MET A 19 -2.23 4.23 6.87
CA MET A 19 -1.02 3.62 6.32
C MET A 19 0.21 3.84 7.19
N GLU A 20 0.36 5.03 7.79
CA GLU A 20 1.45 5.32 8.72
C GLU A 20 1.33 4.51 10.03
N LEU A 21 0.12 4.33 10.54
CA LEU A 21 -0.12 3.45 11.68
C LEU A 21 0.28 1.99 11.37
N LEU A 22 -0.12 1.49 10.20
CA LEU A 22 0.25 0.13 9.76
C LEU A 22 1.78 0.00 9.60
N ARG A 23 2.46 1.06 9.13
CA ARG A 23 3.92 1.12 9.09
C ARG A 23 4.55 1.08 10.47
N ALA A 24 4.03 1.85 11.43
CA ALA A 24 4.52 1.84 12.80
C ALA A 24 4.35 0.46 13.45
N ILE A 25 3.23 -0.22 13.21
CA ILE A 25 2.99 -1.60 13.65
C ILE A 25 4.00 -2.55 13.00
N HIS A 26 4.29 -2.40 11.71
CA HIS A 26 5.31 -3.21 11.06
C HIS A 26 6.70 -3.02 11.70
N ALA A 27 7.06 -1.77 12.05
CA ALA A 27 8.34 -1.44 12.66
C ALA A 27 8.56 -2.10 14.03
N THR A 28 7.52 -2.59 14.70
CA THR A 28 7.66 -3.37 15.96
C THR A 28 8.04 -4.84 15.72
N GLY A 29 8.26 -5.26 14.47
CA GLY A 29 8.55 -6.64 14.08
C GLY A 29 7.32 -7.42 13.61
N CYS A 30 6.14 -6.78 13.57
CA CYS A 30 4.94 -7.42 13.05
C CYS A 30 4.98 -7.51 11.51
N THR A 31 4.68 -8.68 10.95
CA THR A 31 4.37 -8.77 9.51
C THR A 31 3.00 -8.17 9.24
N VAL A 32 2.93 -7.23 8.31
CA VAL A 32 1.68 -6.56 7.90
C VAL A 32 1.41 -6.82 6.43
N VAL A 33 0.20 -7.27 6.12
CA VAL A 33 -0.29 -7.47 4.75
C VAL A 33 -1.52 -6.58 4.56
N VAL A 34 -1.51 -5.78 3.49
CA VAL A 34 -2.60 -4.86 3.15
C VAL A 34 -3.12 -5.21 1.76
N ALA A 35 -4.42 -5.43 1.64
CA ALA A 35 -5.11 -5.49 0.36
C ALA A 35 -5.78 -4.13 0.10
N THR A 36 -5.58 -3.58 -1.09
CA THR A 36 -6.18 -2.31 -1.50
C THR A 36 -6.20 -2.20 -3.02
N HIS A 37 -7.20 -1.50 -3.55
CA HIS A 37 -7.28 -1.12 -4.96
C HIS A 37 -6.78 0.31 -5.24
N ASP A 38 -6.32 1.05 -4.21
CA ASP A 38 -5.82 2.42 -4.35
C ASP A 38 -4.36 2.46 -4.84
N ILE A 39 -4.20 2.70 -6.14
CA ILE A 39 -2.89 2.74 -6.81
C ILE A 39 -2.00 3.87 -6.28
N ASN A 40 -2.56 5.00 -5.84
CA ASN A 40 -1.77 6.13 -5.32
C ASN A 40 -1.12 5.76 -3.99
N LEU A 41 -1.87 5.08 -3.10
CA LEU A 41 -1.32 4.55 -1.85
C LEU A 41 -0.26 3.48 -2.11
N ILE A 42 -0.49 2.58 -3.06
CA ILE A 42 0.50 1.53 -3.39
C ILE A 42 1.79 2.15 -3.93
N ARG A 43 1.69 3.16 -4.81
CA ARG A 43 2.85 3.91 -5.36
C ARG A 43 3.64 4.64 -4.28
N ALA A 44 2.96 5.20 -3.28
CA ALA A 44 3.59 5.84 -2.13
C ALA A 44 4.10 4.83 -1.09
N SER A 45 3.75 3.55 -1.21
CA SER A 45 4.11 2.53 -0.24
C SER A 45 5.59 2.15 -0.33
N TRP A 46 6.15 1.84 0.84
CA TRP A 46 7.54 1.44 1.05
C TRP A 46 7.73 -0.09 1.04
N ALA A 47 6.65 -0.83 0.80
CA ALA A 47 6.58 -2.27 0.99
C ALA A 47 6.61 -3.02 -0.35
N ARG A 48 6.92 -4.31 -0.26
CA ARG A 48 6.77 -5.25 -1.38
C ARG A 48 5.34 -5.19 -1.93
N THR A 49 5.20 -5.08 -3.25
CA THR A 49 3.89 -5.02 -3.92
C THR A 49 3.63 -6.31 -4.68
N LEU A 50 2.47 -6.91 -4.43
CA LEU A 50 1.95 -8.07 -5.15
C LEU A 50 0.69 -7.66 -5.90
N LEU A 51 0.70 -7.83 -7.22
CA LEU A 51 -0.44 -7.62 -8.09
C LEU A 51 -1.13 -8.96 -8.32
N ILE A 52 -2.42 -9.04 -8.01
CA ILE A 52 -3.26 -10.19 -8.35
C ILE A 52 -4.04 -9.83 -9.61
N LYS A 53 -3.79 -10.55 -10.70
CA LYS A 53 -4.45 -10.35 -11.99
C LYS A 53 -4.56 -11.68 -12.73
N ASP A 54 -5.66 -11.89 -13.44
CA ASP A 54 -5.88 -13.08 -14.27
C ASP A 54 -5.67 -14.41 -13.51
N LYS A 55 -6.11 -14.45 -12.24
CA LYS A 55 -5.93 -15.55 -11.28
C LYS A 55 -4.46 -15.91 -10.97
N ALA A 56 -3.53 -15.03 -11.29
CA ALA A 56 -2.11 -15.15 -11.00
C ALA A 56 -1.64 -14.03 -10.07
N VAL A 57 -0.54 -14.31 -9.35
CA VAL A 57 0.13 -13.35 -8.46
C VAL A 57 1.45 -12.94 -9.11
N HIS A 58 1.65 -11.64 -9.26
CA HIS A 58 2.85 -11.06 -9.83
C HIS A 58 3.50 -10.12 -8.82
N GLU A 59 4.78 -10.33 -8.55
CA GLU A 59 5.54 -9.32 -7.83
C GLU A 59 5.87 -8.18 -8.79
N VAL A 60 5.49 -6.96 -8.41
CA VAL A 60 5.67 -5.78 -9.25
C VAL A 60 6.49 -4.75 -8.49
N ARG A 61 7.26 -3.97 -9.24
CA ARG A 61 7.94 -2.80 -8.74
C ARG A 61 7.30 -1.59 -9.39
N LEU A 62 6.43 -0.90 -8.65
CA LEU A 62 5.84 0.34 -9.14
C LEU A 62 6.92 1.41 -9.12
N THR A 63 7.41 1.81 -10.30
CA THR A 63 8.27 2.98 -10.42
C THR A 63 7.41 4.23 -10.39
N ALA A 64 7.81 5.25 -9.63
CA ALA A 64 7.23 6.58 -9.76
C ALA A 64 7.32 7.03 -11.23
N SER A 65 6.29 7.70 -11.73
CA SER A 65 6.28 8.19 -13.12
C SER A 65 7.46 9.15 -13.30
N PRO A 66 8.17 9.16 -14.45
CA PRO A 66 9.33 10.03 -14.67
C PRO A 66 9.08 11.56 -14.61
N GLY A 67 7.90 12.03 -14.19
CA GLY A 67 7.50 13.44 -14.14
C GLY A 67 7.18 14.02 -12.76
N GLU A 68 7.27 13.24 -11.67
CA GLU A 68 6.92 13.71 -10.31
C GLU A 68 8.14 14.15 -9.46
N ARG A 69 9.31 14.32 -10.09
CA ARG A 69 10.54 14.85 -9.47
C ARG A 69 10.92 16.24 -10.00
N ALA A 70 9.93 17.11 -10.20
CA ALA A 70 10.16 18.55 -10.44
C ALA A 70 10.02 19.33 -9.13
#